data_AF-A0A1J5AFU1-F1
#
_entry.id   AF-A0A1J5AFU1-F1
#
_cell.length_a   1.000
_cell.length_b   1.000
_cell.length_c   1.000
_cell.angle_alpha   90.00
_cell.angle_beta   90.00
_cell.angle_gamma   90.00
#
_symmetry.space_group_name_H-M   'P 1'
#
loop_
_entity.id
_entity.type
_entity.pdbx_description
1 polymer ?
#
loop_
_entity_poly.entity_id
_entity_poly.type
_entity_poly.pdbx_seq_one_letter_code
_entity_poly.pdbx_strand_id
1 'polypeptide(L)' 'MNRADLIERKEAVRAEIAAIGRQLARVQQHPQLVGQIAALEARRQALMAEEHDLRLQIDRAR' A
#
# COMPACT_ATOMS: atom_id res chain seq x y z
N MET A 1 1.54 1.95 -20.58
CA MET A 1 2.11 2.63 -19.40
C MET A 1 3.61 2.62 -19.58
N ASN A 2 4.25 3.79 -19.56
CA ASN A 2 5.70 3.89 -19.72
C ASN A 2 6.40 3.69 -18.36
N ARG A 3 7.73 3.56 -18.36
CA ARG A 3 8.50 3.33 -17.13
C ARG A 3 8.35 4.48 -16.10
N ALA A 4 8.21 5.72 -16.55
CA ALA A 4 8.01 6.86 -15.66
C ALA A 4 6.64 6.79 -14.95
N ASP A 5 5.58 6.45 -15.69
CA ASP A 5 4.24 6.25 -15.13
C ASP A 5 4.24 5.14 -14.06
N LEU A 6 4.97 4.03 -14.29
CA LEU A 6 5.08 2.93 -13.34
C LEU A 6 5.79 3.36 -12.03
N ILE A 7 6.81 4.20 -12.14
CA ILE A 7 7.53 4.76 -10.98
C ILE A 7 6.61 5.70 -10.19
N GLU A 8 5.89 6.59 -10.87
CA GLU A 8 4.94 7.49 -10.22
C GLU A 8 3.84 6.71 -9.49
N ARG A 9 3.27 5.69 -10.14
CA ARG A 9 2.27 4.81 -9.52
C ARG A 9 2.84 4.08 -8.31
N LYS A 10 4.07 3.60 -8.38
CA LYS A 10 4.75 2.94 -7.26
C LYS A 10 4.91 3.88 -6.07
N GLU A 11 5.32 5.12 -6.28
CA GLU A 11 5.46 6.10 -5.20
C GLU A 11 4.10 6.46 -4.57
N ALA A 12 3.03 6.56 -5.38
CA ALA A 12 1.66 6.73 -4.88
C ALA A 12 1.22 5.55 -3.99
N VAL A 13 1.48 4.31 -4.43
CA VAL A 13 1.17 3.09 -3.64
C VAL A 13 1.95 3.08 -2.33
N ARG A 14 3.23 3.46 -2.33
CA ARG A 14 4.05 3.56 -1.10
C ARG A 14 3.48 4.60 -0.13
N ALA A 15 3.01 5.74 -0.64
CA ALA A 15 2.37 6.76 0.19
C ALA A 15 1.06 6.25 0.81
N GLU A 16 0.25 5.48 0.07
CA GLU A 16 -0.99 4.88 0.56
C GLU A 16 -0.70 3.82 1.64
N ILE A 17 0.31 2.95 1.45
CA ILE A 17 0.75 1.99 2.48
C ILE A 17 1.13 2.71 3.77
N ALA A 18 1.88 3.82 3.68
CA ALA A 18 2.26 4.61 4.84
C ALA A 18 1.06 5.25 5.54
N ALA A 19 0.06 5.73 4.78
CA ALA A 19 -1.18 6.28 5.32
C ALA A 19 -1.99 5.22 6.09
N ILE A 20 -2.13 4.02 5.53
CA ILE A 20 -2.81 2.91 6.19
C ILE A 20 -2.04 2.45 7.43
N GLY A 21 -0.71 2.45 7.39
CA GLY A 21 0.11 2.16 8.57
C GLY A 21 -0.19 3.12 9.74
N ARG A 22 -0.34 4.42 9.46
CA ARG A 22 -0.75 5.41 10.47
C ARG A 22 -2.18 5.18 10.97
N GLN A 23 -3.10 4.80 10.09
CA GLN A 23 -4.48 4.47 10.48
C GLN A 23 -4.53 3.23 11.36
N LEU A 24 -3.80 2.16 11.02
CA LEU A 24 -3.70 0.95 11.83
C LEU A 24 -3.13 1.24 13.22
N ALA A 25 -2.05 2.03 13.31
CA ALA A 25 -1.49 2.42 14.60
C ALA A 25 -2.50 3.19 15.46
N ARG A 26 -3.30 4.08 14.85
CA ARG A 26 -4.37 4.80 15.54
C ARG A 26 -5.50 3.87 15.98
N VAL A 27 -5.92 2.95 15.12
CA VAL A 27 -6.99 1.98 15.41
C VAL A 27 -6.58 1.00 16.51
N GLN A 28 -5.32 0.57 16.55
CA GLN A 28 -4.79 -0.28 17.62
C GLN A 28 -4.86 0.37 19.01
N GLN A 29 -4.85 1.70 19.08
CA GLN A 29 -5.06 2.45 20.34
C GLN A 29 -6.54 2.58 20.72
N HIS A 30 -7.48 2.16 19.86
CA HIS A 30 -8.91 2.26 20.06
C HIS A 30 -9.60 0.89 19.90
N PRO A 31 -9.76 0.11 20.99
CA PRO A 31 -10.29 -1.25 20.95
C PRO A 31 -11.70 -1.37 20.33
N GLN A 32 -12.49 -0.30 20.38
CA GLN A 32 -13.81 -0.18 19.73
C GLN A 32 -13.77 -0.16 18.19
N LEU A 33 -12.60 0.00 17.57
CA LEU A 33 -12.41 0.02 16.12
C LEU A 33 -11.76 -1.27 15.58
N VAL A 34 -11.69 -2.33 16.39
CA VAL A 34 -11.08 -3.64 16.02
C VAL A 34 -11.62 -4.19 14.69
N GLY A 35 -12.91 -3.99 14.40
CA GLY A 35 -13.52 -4.44 13.13
C GLY A 35 -12.93 -3.75 11.88
N GLN A 36 -12.33 -2.57 12.03
CA GLN A 36 -11.68 -1.84 10.94
C GLN A 36 -10.23 -2.29 10.72
N ILE A 37 -9.61 -2.96 11.70
CA ILE A 37 -8.22 -3.46 11.59
C ILE A 37 -8.11 -4.46 10.45
N ALA A 38 -8.98 -5.46 10.41
CA ALA A 38 -8.93 -6.52 9.39
C ALA A 38 -9.06 -5.94 7.97
N ALA A 39 -9.94 -4.96 7.77
CA ALA A 39 -10.12 -4.29 6.48
C ALA A 39 -8.89 -3.47 6.08
N LEU A 40 -8.30 -2.73 7.03
CA LEU A 40 -7.08 -1.95 6.80
C LEU A 40 -5.86 -2.85 6.56
N GLU A 41 -5.73 -3.97 7.26
CA GLU A 41 -4.67 -4.96 7.04
C GLU A 41 -4.79 -5.63 5.68
N ALA A 42 -6.00 -6.05 5.29
CA ALA A 42 -6.26 -6.59 3.95
C ALA A 42 -5.91 -5.58 2.86
N ARG A 43 -6.32 -4.31 3.03
CA ARG A 43 -5.98 -3.24 2.08
C ARG A 43 -4.47 -3.01 2.01
N ARG A 44 -3.77 -3.01 3.15
CA ARG A 44 -2.31 -2.86 3.22
C ARG A 44 -1.60 -4.02 2.49
N GLN A 45 -2.06 -5.25 2.67
CA GLN A 45 -1.51 -6.42 1.98
C GLN A 45 -1.70 -6.32 0.46
N ALA A 46 -2.88 -5.91 0.00
CA ALA A 46 -3.13 -5.71 -1.42
C ALA A 46 -2.20 -4.65 -2.04
N LEU A 47 -1.98 -3.52 -1.35
CA LEU A 47 -1.06 -2.48 -1.81
C LEU A 47 0.41 -2.94 -1.79
N MET A 48 0.82 -3.76 -0.82
CA MET A 48 2.17 -4.34 -0.82
C MET A 48 2.38 -5.30 -2.01
N ALA A 49 1.35 -6.07 -2.38
CA ALA A 49 1.40 -6.91 -3.58
C ALA A 49 1.46 -6.06 -4.86
N GLU A 50 0.70 -4.96 -4.93
CA GLU A 50 0.75 -4.01 -6.05
C GLU A 50 2.13 -3.34 -6.15
N GLU A 51 2.75 -2.91 -5.04
CA GLU A 51 4.10 -2.33 -5.03
C GLU A 51 5.15 -3.32 -5.56
N HIS A 52 5.02 -4.59 -5.17
CA HIS A 52 5.91 -5.65 -5.65
C HIS A 52 5.76 -5.88 -7.16
N ASP A 53 4.52 -5.96 -7.66
CA ASP A 53 4.27 -6.14 -9.08
C ASP A 53 4.76 -4.94 -9.90
N LEU A 54 4.50 -3.70 -9.44
CA LEU A 54 5.02 -2.48 -10.06
C LEU A 54 6.55 -2.49 -10.14
N ARG A 55 7.23 -2.97 -9.09
CA ARG A 55 8.69 -3.13 -9.12
C ARG A 55 9.14 -4.09 -10.24
N LEU A 56 8.49 -5.25 -10.36
CA LEU A 56 8.80 -6.22 -11.42
C LEU A 56 8.54 -5.64 -12.82
N GLN A 57 7.44 -4.88 -12.99
CA GLN A 57 7.13 -4.22 -14.25
C GLN A 57 8.18 -3.15 -14.61
N ILE A 58 8.62 -2.34 -13.64
CA ILE A 58 9.68 -1.33 -13.84
C ILE A 58 11.00 -1.99 -14.26
N ASP A 59 11.35 -3.12 -13.64
CA ASP A 59 12.57 -3.86 -13.98
C ASP A 59 12.51 -4.51 -15.36
N ARG A 60 11.32 -4.97 -15.80
CA ARG A 60 11.08 -5.49 -17.16
C ARG A 60 11.04 -4.41 -18.23
N ALA A 61 10.65 -3.19 -17.86
CA ALA A 61 10.60 -2.03 -18.76
C ALA A 61 11.95 -1.31 -18.92
N ARG A 62 13.07 -1.97 -18.58
CA ARG A 62 14.44 -1.48 -18.74
C ARG A 62 14.89 -1.46 -20.20
#